data_AF-A0A843WR08-F1
#
_entry.id   AF-A0A843WR08-F1
#
_cell.length_a   1.000
_cell.length_b   1.000
_cell.length_c   1.000
_cell.angle_alpha   90.00
_cell.angle_beta   90.00
_cell.angle_gamma   90.00
#
_symmetry.space_group_name_H-M   'P 1'
#
loop_
_entity.id
_entity.type
_entity.pdbx_description
1 polymer ?
#
loop_
_entity_poly.entity_id
_entity_poly.type
_entity_poly.pdbx_seq_one_letter_code
_entity_poly.pdbx_strand_id
1 'polypeptide(L)'
;MRRDYWESLCNIWSTERWQQTSTTMKVNRVANPEANMHTSGSVSFVTHQSRLEKELKRPPTFQEESYSQQMTEKYTEEEEEPQLDPEVWVAASGAPKKGHVYGFGHSMDMSRVLSGASSSASQTSAFPTASAPGTSPSEMMGFIRDEISGLESRLAETMESRLAHTMESLIVHTIQM
;
A
#
# COMPACT_ATOMS: atom_id res chain seq x y z
N MET A 1 14.30 -7.15 -25.06
CA MET A 1 15.04 -6.18 -25.89
C MET A 1 15.41 -6.85 -27.20
N ARG A 2 15.29 -6.14 -28.32
CA ARG A 2 15.56 -6.70 -29.65
C ARG A 2 17.09 -6.74 -29.89
N ARG A 3 17.63 -7.82 -30.48
CA ARG A 3 19.08 -8.11 -30.55
C ARG A 3 19.86 -7.07 -31.37
N ASP A 4 19.28 -6.67 -32.49
CA ASP A 4 19.70 -5.56 -33.36
C ASP A 4 19.92 -4.25 -32.58
N TYR A 5 19.03 -3.95 -31.63
CA TYR A 5 19.15 -2.75 -30.81
C TYR A 5 20.31 -2.84 -29.82
N TRP A 6 20.53 -4.01 -29.23
CA TRP A 6 21.67 -4.25 -28.33
C TRP A 6 23.01 -4.14 -29.05
N GLU A 7 23.13 -4.74 -30.23
CA GLU A 7 24.36 -4.70 -31.05
C GLU A 7 24.68 -3.27 -31.49
N SER A 8 23.67 -2.48 -31.86
CA SER A 8 23.84 -1.05 -32.18
C SER A 8 24.39 -0.25 -31.00
N LEU A 9 23.86 -0.48 -29.79
CA LEU A 9 24.37 0.15 -28.57
C LEU A 9 25.81 -0.27 -28.25
N CYS A 10 26.13 -1.56 -28.39
CA CYS A 10 27.48 -2.05 -28.21
C CYS A 10 28.46 -1.38 -29.18
N ASN A 11 28.08 -1.17 -30.44
CA ASN A 11 28.91 -0.45 -31.42
C ASN A 11 29.17 1.00 -30.99
N ILE A 12 28.14 1.70 -30.49
CA ILE A 12 28.29 3.08 -29.99
C ILE A 12 29.24 3.12 -28.78
N TRP A 13 29.09 2.21 -27.82
CA TRP A 13 29.97 2.14 -26.64
C TRP A 13 31.38 1.66 -26.95
N SER A 14 31.55 0.93 -28.06
CA SER A 14 32.86 0.51 -28.56
C SER A 14 33.63 1.65 -29.22
N THR A 15 32.98 2.77 -29.55
CA THR A 15 33.67 3.93 -30.14
C THR A 15 34.67 4.53 -29.16
N GLU A 16 35.86 4.88 -29.67
CA GLU A 16 36.94 5.46 -28.87
C GLU A 16 36.50 6.76 -28.17
N ARG A 17 35.73 7.60 -28.88
CA ARG A 17 35.14 8.83 -28.32
C ARG A 17 34.30 8.54 -27.07
N TRP A 18 33.46 7.51 -27.11
CA TRP A 18 32.61 7.15 -25.97
C TRP A 18 33.46 6.62 -24.81
N GLN A 19 34.45 5.78 -25.10
CA GLN A 19 35.36 5.24 -24.07
C GLN A 19 36.15 6.35 -23.37
N GLN A 20 36.74 7.27 -24.13
CA GLN A 20 37.47 8.42 -23.58
C GLN A 20 36.56 9.30 -22.72
N THR A 21 35.34 9.58 -23.20
CA THR A 21 34.36 10.36 -22.41
C THR A 21 34.00 9.62 -21.12
N SER A 22 33.78 8.31 -21.18
CA SER A 22 33.42 7.48 -20.04
C SER A 22 34.54 7.41 -19.00
N THR A 23 35.79 7.26 -19.42
CA THR A 23 36.96 7.26 -18.52
C THR A 23 37.18 8.63 -17.89
N THR A 24 37.08 9.72 -18.65
CA THR A 24 37.16 11.08 -18.11
C THR A 24 36.05 11.33 -17.09
N MET A 25 34.80 10.98 -17.39
CA MET A 25 33.69 11.12 -16.45
C MET A 25 33.89 10.27 -15.19
N LYS A 26 34.46 9.06 -15.32
CA LYS A 26 34.83 8.22 -14.17
C LYS A 26 35.91 8.89 -13.30
N VAL A 27 36.96 9.44 -13.91
CA VAL A 27 38.03 10.15 -13.19
C VAL A 27 37.49 11.40 -12.50
N ASN A 28 36.68 12.21 -13.19
CA ASN A 28 36.05 13.39 -12.62
C ASN A 28 35.17 13.04 -11.42
N ARG A 29 34.48 11.89 -11.48
CA ARG A 29 33.66 11.43 -10.36
C ARG A 29 34.47 11.04 -9.12
N VAL A 30 35.64 10.45 -9.32
CA VAL A 30 36.55 10.09 -8.22
C VAL A 30 37.28 11.32 -7.68
N ALA A 31 37.63 12.27 -8.55
CA ALA A 31 38.37 13.48 -8.19
C ALA A 31 37.54 14.44 -7.32
N ASN A 32 36.23 14.52 -7.54
CA ASN A 32 35.31 15.35 -6.75
C ASN A 32 34.20 14.48 -6.12
N PRO A 33 34.50 13.76 -5.02
CA PRO A 33 33.50 12.94 -4.33
C PRO A 33 32.37 13.80 -3.73
N GLU A 34 32.68 15.04 -3.37
CA GLU A 34 31.75 15.99 -2.76
C GLU A 34 30.78 16.61 -3.80
N ALA A 35 31.21 16.74 -5.06
CA ALA A 35 30.33 17.15 -6.17
C ALA A 35 29.41 16.02 -6.66
N ASN A 36 29.68 14.78 -6.26
CA ASN A 36 28.83 13.61 -6.51
C ASN A 36 27.94 13.25 -5.32
N MET A 37 27.83 14.14 -4.35
CA MET A 37 26.84 13.99 -3.29
C MET A 37 25.47 14.27 -3.91
N HIS A 38 24.89 13.25 -4.53
CA HIS A 38 23.44 13.13 -4.58
C HIS A 38 22.97 13.43 -3.17
N THR A 39 22.13 14.46 -2.98
CA THR A 39 21.48 14.77 -1.70
C THR A 39 20.84 13.49 -1.19
N SER A 40 21.52 12.79 -0.29
CA SER A 40 21.42 11.34 -0.05
C SER A 40 20.02 10.91 0.37
N GLY A 41 19.12 10.77 -0.61
CA GLY A 41 17.70 10.50 -0.39
C GLY A 41 16.97 11.55 0.44
N SER A 42 15.65 11.39 0.52
CA SER A 42 14.84 12.08 1.52
C SER A 42 15.30 11.64 2.91
N VAL A 43 15.47 12.59 3.84
CA VAL A 43 15.75 12.28 5.25
C VAL A 43 14.67 11.32 5.75
N SER A 44 15.08 10.16 6.26
CA SER A 44 14.11 9.17 6.75
C SER A 44 13.29 9.78 7.89
N PHE A 45 12.01 9.40 7.99
CA PHE A 45 11.11 9.87 9.04
C PHE A 45 11.71 9.73 10.44
N VAL A 46 12.37 8.60 10.71
CA VAL A 46 13.04 8.34 12.00
C VAL A 46 14.20 9.31 12.23
N THR A 47 15.00 9.59 11.20
CA THR A 47 16.12 10.56 11.30
C THR A 47 15.61 11.98 11.55
N HIS A 48 14.52 12.36 10.90
CA HIS A 48 13.86 13.65 11.10
C HIS A 48 13.24 13.76 12.50
N GLN A 49 12.54 12.72 12.96
CA GLN A 49 11.97 12.61 14.29
C GLN A 49 13.06 12.73 15.38
N SER A 50 14.18 12.02 15.26
CA SER A 50 15.29 12.13 16.21
C SER A 50 15.96 13.51 16.22
N ARG A 51 15.88 14.28 15.13
CA ARG A 51 16.36 15.68 15.10
C ARG A 51 15.38 16.58 15.87
N LEU A 52 14.08 16.43 15.63
CA LEU A 52 13.03 17.16 16.34
C LEU A 52 13.03 16.86 17.85
N GLU A 53 13.26 15.61 18.26
CA GLU A 53 13.39 15.23 19.67
C GLU A 53 14.54 15.95 20.36
N LYS A 54 15.67 16.14 19.67
CA LYS A 54 16.83 16.85 20.21
C LYS A 54 16.57 18.35 20.34
N GLU A 55 15.87 18.93 19.38
CA GLU A 55 15.54 20.36 19.37
C GLU A 55 14.47 20.69 20.43
N LEU A 56 13.39 19.90 20.46
CA LEU A 56 12.26 20.10 21.37
C LEU A 56 12.51 19.53 22.78
N LYS A 57 13.54 18.69 22.97
CA LYS A 57 13.86 17.97 24.22
C LYS A 57 12.68 17.14 24.77
N ARG A 58 11.71 16.83 23.92
CA ARG A 58 10.50 16.04 24.19
C ARG A 58 10.13 15.26 22.94
N PRO A 59 9.35 14.16 23.04
CA PRO A 59 8.85 13.48 21.87
C PRO A 59 7.99 14.45 21.02
N PRO A 60 8.28 14.60 19.71
CA PRO A 60 7.53 15.46 18.82
C PRO A 60 6.12 14.89 18.61
N THR A 61 5.14 15.79 18.54
CA THR A 61 3.76 15.39 18.25
C THR A 61 3.61 15.20 16.73
N PHE A 62 2.74 14.29 16.30
CA PHE A 62 2.46 14.02 14.88
C PHE A 62 2.23 15.29 14.03
N GLN A 63 1.56 16.30 14.60
CA GLN A 63 1.31 17.58 13.92
C GLN A 63 2.60 18.39 13.68
N GLU A 64 3.57 18.31 14.60
CA GLU A 64 4.85 19.04 14.50
C GLU A 64 5.78 18.38 13.48
N GLU A 65 5.73 17.04 13.38
CA GLU A 65 6.43 16.27 12.35
C GLU A 65 5.90 16.59 10.95
N SER A 66 4.56 16.65 10.80
CA SER A 66 3.90 17.00 9.53
C SER A 66 4.15 18.44 9.12
N TYR A 67 4.20 19.37 10.07
CA TYR A 67 4.48 20.79 9.83
C TYR A 67 5.92 20.99 9.37
N SER A 68 6.87 20.40 10.08
CA SER A 68 8.30 20.52 9.74
C SER A 68 8.59 19.93 8.37
N GLN A 69 7.97 18.80 8.02
CA GLN A 69 8.10 18.21 6.68
C GLN A 69 7.58 19.15 5.58
N GLN A 70 6.42 19.76 5.78
CA GLN A 70 5.85 20.68 4.79
C GLN A 70 6.59 22.01 4.71
N MET A 71 7.18 22.49 5.81
CA MET A 71 8.10 23.65 5.81
C MET A 71 9.32 23.35 4.94
N THR A 72 9.96 22.18 5.13
CA THR A 72 11.12 21.79 4.31
C THR A 72 10.77 21.57 2.84
N GLU A 73 9.54 21.16 2.52
CA GLU A 73 9.09 20.99 1.14
C GLU A 73 8.78 22.34 0.46
N LYS A 74 8.17 23.28 1.19
CA LYS A 74 7.78 24.60 0.69
C LYS A 74 8.96 25.57 0.55
N TYR A 75 9.91 25.55 1.48
CA TYR A 75 11.00 26.53 1.58
C TYR A 75 12.37 25.92 1.24
N THR A 76 12.46 25.18 0.13
CA THR A 76 13.68 24.42 -0.19
C THR A 76 14.83 25.25 -0.77
N GLU A 77 14.59 26.48 -1.23
CA GLU A 77 15.62 27.35 -1.83
C GLU A 77 15.35 28.85 -1.55
N GLU A 78 16.21 29.48 -0.73
CA GLU A 78 16.45 30.94 -0.59
C GLU A 78 15.24 31.90 -0.51
N GLU A 79 14.36 31.82 0.49
CA GLU A 79 13.64 33.00 1.00
C GLU A 79 13.53 32.93 2.53
N GLU A 80 13.64 34.07 3.23
CA GLU A 80 13.60 34.17 4.69
C GLU A 80 12.45 33.34 5.27
N GLU A 81 12.79 32.24 5.97
CA GLU A 81 11.78 31.37 6.56
C GLU A 81 10.95 32.14 7.60
N PRO A 82 9.63 32.30 7.39
CA PRO A 82 8.77 32.86 8.42
C PRO A 82 8.73 31.88 9.60
N GLN A 83 8.86 32.39 10.83
CA GLN A 83 8.87 31.56 12.05
C GLN A 83 7.62 30.65 12.15
N LEU A 84 6.50 31.08 11.56
CA LEU A 84 5.26 30.32 11.44
C LEU A 84 4.58 30.66 10.12
N ASP A 85 4.42 29.67 9.23
CA ASP A 85 3.61 29.79 8.02
C ASP A 85 2.18 29.26 8.32
N PRO A 86 1.16 30.13 8.33
CA PRO A 86 -0.23 29.75 8.62
C PRO A 86 -0.81 28.74 7.63
N GLU A 87 -0.43 28.78 6.36
CA GLU A 87 -0.96 27.87 5.34
C GLU A 87 -0.38 26.47 5.51
N VAL A 88 0.91 26.40 5.81
CA VAL A 88 1.62 25.14 6.10
C VAL A 88 1.12 24.53 7.41
N TRP A 89 0.82 25.36 8.42
CA TRP A 89 0.23 24.92 9.68
C TRP A 89 -1.16 24.31 9.48
N VAL A 90 -2.02 24.93 8.66
CA VAL A 90 -3.36 24.40 8.35
C VAL A 90 -3.27 23.08 7.56
N ALA A 91 -2.33 22.99 6.63
CA ALA A 91 -2.12 21.76 5.88
C ALA A 91 -1.57 20.61 6.76
N ALA A 92 -0.68 20.91 7.70
CA ALA A 92 -0.09 19.94 8.64
C ALA A 92 -1.03 19.48 9.77
N SER A 93 -1.79 20.41 10.34
CA SER A 93 -2.84 20.09 11.31
C SER A 93 -4.00 19.31 10.68
N GLY A 94 -4.10 19.37 9.34
CA GLY A 94 -5.18 18.82 8.55
C GLY A 94 -6.42 19.71 8.66
N ALA A 95 -6.97 20.10 7.51
CA ALA A 95 -8.31 20.68 7.49
C ALA A 95 -9.27 19.74 8.24
N PRO A 96 -10.23 20.25 9.04
CA PRO A 96 -11.20 19.40 9.71
C PRO A 96 -11.85 18.49 8.66
N LYS A 97 -11.52 17.20 8.70
CA LYS A 97 -12.09 16.17 7.84
C LYS A 97 -13.55 16.06 8.24
N LYS A 98 -14.40 16.85 7.57
CA LYS A 98 -15.83 16.91 7.84
C LYS A 98 -16.39 15.48 7.74
N GLY A 99 -16.67 14.88 8.90
CA GLY A 99 -17.22 13.53 9.01
C GLY A 99 -16.41 12.51 9.81
N HIS A 100 -15.17 12.80 10.24
CA HIS A 100 -14.45 11.88 11.15
C HIS A 100 -14.77 12.20 12.61
N VAL A 101 -15.62 11.39 13.22
CA VAL A 101 -15.97 11.48 14.65
C VAL A 101 -15.23 10.38 15.39
N TYR A 102 -14.45 10.76 16.40
CA TYR A 102 -13.71 9.82 17.23
C TYR A 102 -14.67 8.82 17.90
N GLY A 103 -14.35 7.53 17.82
CA GLY A 103 -15.19 6.43 18.34
C GLY A 103 -16.13 5.78 17.32
N PHE A 104 -16.24 6.32 16.09
CA PHE A 104 -16.95 5.67 14.98
C PHE A 104 -15.94 5.09 13.99
N GLY A 105 -16.07 3.79 13.70
CA GLY A 105 -15.15 3.07 12.80
C GLY A 105 -15.19 3.58 11.37
N HIS A 106 -14.10 3.34 10.62
CA HIS A 106 -13.88 3.81 9.25
C HIS A 106 -14.93 3.35 8.21
N SER A 107 -15.80 2.38 8.55
CA SER A 107 -16.82 1.85 7.66
C SER A 107 -18.18 2.54 7.77
N MET A 108 -18.35 3.47 8.72
CA MET A 108 -19.64 4.14 8.89
C MET A 108 -19.70 5.45 8.10
N ASP A 109 -20.57 5.50 7.10
CA ASP A 109 -20.95 6.73 6.42
C ASP A 109 -21.78 7.60 7.36
N MET A 110 -21.16 8.69 7.82
CA MET A 110 -21.76 9.64 8.76
C MET A 110 -23.07 10.26 8.25
N SER A 111 -23.23 10.39 6.92
CA SER A 111 -24.47 10.89 6.32
C SER A 111 -25.65 9.97 6.62
N ARG A 112 -25.42 8.67 6.82
CA ARG A 112 -26.45 7.68 7.16
C ARG A 112 -26.78 7.67 8.65
N VAL A 113 -25.87 8.12 9.51
CA VAL A 113 -26.03 8.12 10.98
C VAL A 113 -26.69 9.42 11.46
N LEU A 114 -26.29 10.57 10.89
CA LEU A 114 -26.89 11.88 11.23
C LEU A 114 -28.11 12.24 10.41
N SER A 115 -28.33 11.62 9.24
CA SER A 115 -29.61 11.73 8.54
C SER A 115 -30.65 10.88 9.27
N GLY A 116 -31.06 11.34 10.44
CA GLY A 116 -32.28 10.88 11.07
C GLY A 116 -33.45 11.15 10.13
N ALA A 117 -33.90 10.12 9.42
CA ALA A 117 -35.28 10.08 8.96
C ALA A 117 -36.14 9.91 10.22
N SER A 118 -36.39 11.01 10.93
CA SER A 118 -37.45 11.08 11.93
C SER A 118 -38.79 11.09 11.19
N SER A 119 -39.17 9.94 10.63
CA SER A 119 -40.55 9.68 10.28
C SER A 119 -41.25 9.23 11.56
N SER A 120 -41.72 10.20 12.34
CA SER A 120 -42.77 9.93 13.32
C SER A 120 -44.05 9.64 12.56
N ALA A 121 -44.27 8.37 12.22
CA ALA A 121 -45.57 7.90 11.74
C ALA A 121 -46.31 7.28 12.92
N SER A 122 -47.25 8.05 13.47
CA SER A 122 -48.24 7.59 14.42
C SER A 122 -48.96 6.34 13.90
N GLN A 123 -49.24 5.44 14.83
CA GLN A 123 -49.99 4.19 14.63
C GLN A 123 -51.27 4.42 13.80
N THR A 124 -51.43 3.65 12.73
CA THR A 124 -52.76 3.16 12.33
C THR A 124 -52.66 1.69 11.95
N SER A 125 -53.67 0.95 12.39
CA SER A 125 -53.85 -0.49 12.40
C SER A 125 -54.04 -1.11 11.00
N ALA A 126 -53.36 -2.23 10.73
CA ALA A 126 -53.93 -3.51 10.24
C ALA A 126 -52.79 -4.52 9.94
N PHE A 127 -53.02 -5.79 10.29
CA PHE A 127 -52.11 -6.95 10.22
C PHE A 127 -51.79 -7.43 8.76
N PRO A 128 -51.01 -8.52 8.52
CA PRO A 128 -49.55 -8.52 8.40
C PRO A 128 -49.03 -9.33 7.17
N THR A 129 -47.71 -9.59 7.14
CA THR A 129 -47.03 -10.72 6.48
C THR A 129 -46.59 -10.56 5.03
N ALA A 130 -45.29 -10.25 4.89
CA ALA A 130 -44.42 -11.01 3.99
C ALA A 130 -43.03 -11.08 4.64
N SER A 131 -42.80 -12.09 5.47
CA SER A 131 -41.46 -12.44 5.93
C SER A 131 -40.68 -12.96 4.74
N ALA A 132 -39.77 -12.14 4.20
CA ALA A 132 -38.67 -12.65 3.41
C ALA A 132 -37.83 -13.57 4.32
N PRO A 133 -37.41 -14.76 3.87
CA PRO A 133 -36.54 -15.62 4.66
C PRO A 133 -35.16 -14.94 4.69
N GLY A 134 -34.92 -14.17 5.76
CA GLY A 134 -33.58 -13.72 6.08
C GLY A 134 -32.80 -14.93 6.54
N THR A 135 -32.01 -15.53 5.65
CA THR A 135 -31.04 -16.57 6.01
C THR A 135 -30.19 -16.01 7.14
N SER A 136 -30.29 -16.62 8.31
CA SER A 136 -29.61 -16.15 9.50
C SER A 136 -28.10 -16.11 9.23
N PRO A 137 -27.35 -15.13 9.75
CA PRO A 137 -25.89 -15.13 9.66
C PRO A 137 -25.27 -16.47 10.11
N SER A 138 -25.94 -17.17 11.03
CA SER A 138 -25.57 -18.51 11.47
C SER A 138 -25.71 -19.57 10.38
N GLU A 139 -26.76 -19.49 9.55
CA GLU A 139 -27.01 -20.43 8.45
C GLU A 139 -26.05 -20.17 7.28
N MET A 140 -25.75 -18.91 6.98
CA MET A 140 -24.76 -18.53 5.98
C MET A 140 -23.36 -19.06 6.34
N MET A 141 -22.98 -18.95 7.62
CA MET A 141 -21.72 -19.52 8.11
C MET A 141 -21.71 -21.05 8.05
N GLY A 142 -22.87 -21.70 8.23
CA GLY A 142 -23.04 -23.13 8.00
C GLY A 142 -22.78 -23.51 6.54
N PHE A 143 -23.40 -22.80 5.61
CA PHE A 143 -23.20 -23.02 4.17
C PHE A 143 -21.74 -22.86 3.75
N ILE A 144 -21.08 -21.79 4.23
CA ILE A 144 -19.66 -21.54 3.94
C ILE A 144 -18.78 -22.66 4.50
N ARG A 145 -19.09 -23.16 5.70
CA ARG A 145 -18.37 -24.28 6.31
C ARG A 145 -18.49 -25.55 5.47
N ASP A 146 -19.71 -25.89 5.06
CA ASP A 146 -19.99 -27.11 4.29
C ASP A 146 -19.34 -27.06 2.90
N GLU A 147 -19.31 -25.87 2.27
CA GLU A 147 -18.66 -25.66 0.97
C GLU A 147 -17.12 -25.83 1.07
N ILE A 148 -16.51 -25.30 2.14
CA ILE A 148 -15.08 -25.48 2.40
C ILE A 148 -14.75 -26.96 2.61
N SER A 149 -15.54 -27.68 3.41
CA SER A 149 -15.34 -29.12 3.63
C SER A 149 -15.50 -29.94 2.35
N GLY A 150 -16.46 -29.59 1.49
CA GLY A 150 -16.65 -30.25 0.20
C GLY A 150 -15.47 -30.05 -0.76
N LEU A 151 -14.85 -28.86 -0.76
CA LEU A 151 -13.65 -28.60 -1.55
C LEU A 151 -12.45 -29.42 -1.06
N GLU A 152 -12.30 -29.58 0.25
CA GLU A 152 -11.24 -30.39 0.86
C GLU A 152 -11.37 -31.87 0.49
N SER A 153 -12.59 -32.44 0.54
CA SER A 153 -12.82 -33.83 0.13
C SER A 153 -12.52 -34.05 -1.36
N ARG A 154 -12.94 -33.13 -2.23
CA ARG A 154 -12.65 -33.22 -3.68
C ARG A 154 -11.16 -33.17 -3.96
N LEU A 155 -10.40 -32.35 -3.21
CA LEU A 155 -8.95 -32.31 -3.34
C LEU A 155 -8.33 -33.66 -2.96
N ALA A 156 -8.74 -34.26 -1.84
CA ALA A 156 -8.25 -35.56 -1.38
C ALA A 156 -8.53 -36.68 -2.40
N GLU A 157 -9.76 -36.77 -2.93
CA GLU A 157 -10.13 -37.76 -3.95
C GLU A 157 -9.30 -37.60 -5.23
N THR A 158 -9.05 -36.36 -5.67
CA THR A 158 -8.22 -36.14 -6.87
C THR A 158 -6.76 -36.54 -6.66
N MET A 159 -6.24 -36.43 -5.45
CA MET A 159 -4.90 -36.89 -5.10
C MET A 159 -4.82 -38.42 -5.08
N GLU A 160 -5.80 -39.08 -4.48
CA GLU A 160 -5.88 -40.54 -4.41
C GLU A 160 -6.04 -41.18 -5.79
N SER A 161 -6.91 -40.64 -6.64
CA SER A 161 -7.10 -41.11 -8.02
C SER A 161 -5.82 -41.01 -8.84
N ARG A 162 -5.04 -39.93 -8.68
CA ARG A 162 -3.75 -39.77 -9.35
C ARG A 162 -2.74 -40.82 -8.89
N LEU A 163 -2.68 -41.10 -7.58
CA LEU A 163 -1.78 -42.13 -7.05
C LEU A 163 -2.16 -43.52 -7.57
N ALA A 164 -3.44 -43.88 -7.55
CA ALA A 164 -3.92 -45.16 -8.07
C ALA A 164 -3.56 -45.34 -9.55
N HIS A 165 -3.82 -44.33 -10.39
CA HIS A 165 -3.46 -44.37 -11.81
C HIS A 165 -1.95 -44.51 -12.03
N THR A 166 -1.11 -43.84 -11.21
CA THR A 166 0.35 -44.00 -11.30
C THR A 166 0.80 -45.41 -10.92
N MET A 167 0.17 -46.03 -9.92
CA MET A 167 0.49 -47.40 -9.51
C MET A 167 0.07 -48.42 -10.58
N GLU A 168 -1.13 -48.28 -11.15
CA GLU A 168 -1.60 -49.14 -12.24
C GLU A 168 -0.70 -49.04 -13.48
N SER A 169 -0.28 -47.83 -13.86
CA SER A 169 0.64 -47.61 -14.96
C SER A 169 2.00 -48.28 -14.75
N LEU A 170 2.53 -48.26 -13.52
CA LEU A 170 3.81 -48.91 -13.18
C LEU A 170 3.69 -50.43 -13.21
N ILE A 171 2.56 -50.98 -12.76
CA ILE A 171 2.30 -52.43 -12.76
C ILE A 171 2.20 -52.96 -14.20
N VAL A 172 1.43 -52.31 -15.07
CA VAL A 172 1.28 -52.71 -16.48
C VAL A 172 2.63 -52.67 -17.20
N HIS A 173 3.43 -51.62 -16.98
CA HIS A 173 4.77 -51.50 -17.57
C HIS A 173 5.73 -52.62 -17.09
N THR A 174 5.53 -53.14 -15.88
CA THR A 174 6.40 -54.18 -15.30
C THR A 174 6.04 -55.59 -15.78
N ILE A 175 4.76 -55.88 -16.07
CA ILE A 175 4.30 -57.20 -16.52
C ILE A 175 4.61 -57.45 -18.01
N GLN A 176 4.84 -56.39 -18.78
CA GLN A 176 5.05 -56.46 -20.25
C GLN A 176 6.52 -56.59 -20.69
N MET A 177 7.44 -56.81 -19.74
CA MET A 177 8.86 -57.14 -19.91
C MET A 177 9.12 -58.59 -19.54
#